data_AF-A0A7D4QEX8-F1
#
_entry.id   AF-A0A7D4QEX8-F1
#
_cell.length_a   1.000
_cell.length_b   1.000
_cell.length_c   1.000
_cell.angle_alpha   90.00
_cell.angle_beta   90.00
_cell.angle_gamma   90.00
#
_symmetry.space_group_name_H-M   'P 1'
#
loop_
_entity.id
_entity.type
_entity.pdbx_description
1 polymer ?
#
loop_
_entity_poly.entity_id
_entity_poly.type
_entity_poly.pdbx_seq_one_letter_code
_entity_poly.pdbx_strand_id
1 'polypeptide(L)'
;MTRVQRARARRRNRSFLTASVAVGAALTVVLTTGSAAATMPVTTAASIASVAAPVAAALPAAPQPVTLDSITAEAEASVADARAALRDAAAVTGEVNTSGLDLGTESTDIDVADLREAIHRLDDLDVLPVLLLPQIAEEIAAETDAVSARVDALTERLDAALEKKAAEEAAAKAAAEKAAAEKAAAEKKAAEEAARAAALAAANTPDGARATARSIAASEYGWGDGEFACLDSLWNKESNWNYQAYNASSGATGIPQSLPGSKMATAGADWQTNATTQIRWGLGYIAAAYGSPCSAWSHSVATNWY
;
A
#
# COMPACT_ATOMS: atom_id res chain seq x y z
N MET A 1 51.21 -7.86 43.76
CA MET A 1 50.77 -6.79 44.69
C MET A 1 50.01 -5.81 43.81
N THR A 2 48.70 -5.53 43.89
CA THR A 2 47.70 -5.44 44.98
C THR A 2 46.32 -5.38 44.29
N ARG A 3 45.46 -6.40 44.36
CA ARG A 3 44.23 -6.53 45.18
C ARG A 3 43.20 -5.36 45.15
N VAL A 4 41.93 -5.75 44.89
CA VAL A 4 40.64 -5.26 45.49
C VAL A 4 39.95 -4.09 44.73
N GLN A 5 38.64 -4.07 44.40
CA GLN A 5 37.44 -4.58 45.08
C GLN A 5 36.19 -4.76 44.18
N ARG A 6 35.23 -5.50 44.73
CA ARG A 6 33.88 -5.89 44.26
C ARG A 6 32.88 -4.73 44.23
N ALA A 7 31.81 -4.85 43.42
CA ALA A 7 30.46 -4.48 43.83
C ALA A 7 29.37 -5.26 43.07
N ARG A 8 28.52 -5.97 43.84
CA ARG A 8 27.28 -6.61 43.43
C ARG A 8 26.15 -5.58 43.41
N ALA A 9 25.20 -5.69 42.49
CA ALA A 9 23.84 -5.22 42.71
C ALA A 9 22.81 -6.10 41.97
N ARG A 10 22.22 -7.04 42.72
CA ARG A 10 20.95 -7.69 42.39
C ARG A 10 19.82 -6.70 42.67
N ARG A 11 18.89 -6.51 41.73
CA ARG A 11 17.52 -6.08 42.06
C ARG A 11 16.52 -6.96 41.32
N ARG A 12 15.80 -7.75 42.13
CA ARG A 12 14.64 -8.57 41.78
C ARG A 12 13.43 -7.77 42.25
N ASN A 13 12.56 -7.35 41.33
CA ASN A 13 11.24 -6.83 41.69
C ASN A 13 10.16 -7.70 41.04
N ARG A 14 9.42 -8.39 41.89
CA ARG A 14 8.08 -8.94 41.61
C ARG A 14 7.08 -7.81 41.79
N SER A 15 6.04 -7.75 40.96
CA SER A 15 4.65 -7.42 41.37
C SER A 15 3.66 -7.38 40.20
N PHE A 16 2.66 -8.25 40.32
CA PHE A 16 1.22 -8.09 40.05
C PHE A 16 0.66 -7.71 38.66
N LEU A 17 -0.01 -8.73 38.09
CA LEU A 17 -1.33 -8.75 37.41
C LEU A 17 -2.10 -7.42 37.33
N THR A 18 -2.50 -7.05 36.12
CA THR A 18 -3.85 -6.54 35.82
C THR A 18 -4.25 -6.90 34.38
N ALA A 19 -5.46 -7.43 34.25
CA ALA A 19 -6.11 -7.75 32.99
C ALA A 19 -6.67 -6.49 32.34
N SER A 20 -6.67 -6.42 31.01
CA SER A 20 -7.50 -5.48 30.24
C SER A 20 -7.77 -6.06 28.85
N VAL A 21 -9.03 -6.43 28.64
CA VAL A 21 -9.63 -6.83 27.38
C VAL A 21 -9.81 -5.58 26.52
N ALA A 22 -9.37 -5.61 25.26
CA ALA A 22 -9.76 -4.63 24.26
C ALA A 22 -10.21 -5.38 22.99
N VAL A 23 -11.52 -5.31 22.77
CA VAL A 23 -12.25 -5.73 21.58
C VAL A 23 -11.90 -4.77 20.44
N GLY A 24 -11.46 -5.30 19.30
CA GLY A 24 -11.20 -4.53 18.08
C GLY A 24 -11.71 -5.30 16.87
N ALA A 25 -12.84 -4.85 16.34
CA ALA A 25 -13.57 -5.44 15.23
C ALA A 25 -12.78 -5.35 13.90
N ALA A 26 -12.61 -6.49 13.23
CA ALA A 26 -12.13 -6.54 11.85
C ALA A 26 -13.34 -6.60 10.89
N LEU A 27 -13.51 -5.52 10.13
CA LEU A 27 -14.48 -5.36 9.06
C LEU A 27 -13.90 -5.99 7.78
N THR A 28 -14.38 -7.17 7.38
CA THR A 28 -13.99 -7.79 6.10
C THR A 28 -14.97 -7.38 5.00
N VAL A 29 -14.44 -6.69 3.98
CA VAL A 29 -15.13 -6.43 2.71
C VAL A 29 -15.02 -7.69 1.86
N VAL A 30 -16.15 -8.38 1.67
CA VAL A 30 -16.30 -9.50 0.73
C VAL A 30 -16.84 -8.95 -0.58
N LEU A 31 -16.08 -9.08 -1.66
CA LEU A 31 -16.54 -8.86 -3.03
C LEU A 31 -17.15 -10.16 -3.56
N THR A 32 -18.39 -10.05 -4.03
CA THR A 32 -19.27 -11.13 -4.49
C THR A 32 -19.31 -11.22 -6.02
N THR A 33 -19.17 -12.44 -6.53
CA THR A 33 -19.75 -12.96 -7.79
C THR A 33 -20.06 -14.43 -7.49
N GLY A 34 -21.28 -14.88 -7.23
CA GLY A 34 -22.45 -14.99 -8.13
C GLY A 34 -22.24 -16.17 -9.10
N SER A 35 -23.06 -17.21 -9.24
CA SER A 35 -24.29 -17.70 -8.62
C SER A 35 -24.50 -19.13 -9.15
N ALA A 36 -24.91 -20.10 -8.33
CA ALA A 36 -25.73 -21.24 -8.80
C ALA A 36 -26.46 -21.89 -7.62
N ALA A 37 -27.75 -22.11 -7.84
CA ALA A 37 -28.79 -22.39 -6.87
C ALA A 37 -28.73 -23.79 -6.23
N ALA A 38 -29.21 -23.92 -4.99
CA ALA A 38 -30.53 -24.48 -4.69
C ALA A 38 -30.64 -25.02 -3.23
N THR A 39 -31.75 -24.64 -2.59
CA THR A 39 -32.49 -25.35 -1.52
C THR A 39 -31.84 -25.58 -0.14
N MET A 40 -32.35 -24.84 0.86
CA MET A 40 -32.40 -25.25 2.27
C MET A 40 -33.40 -26.40 2.44
N PRO A 41 -33.18 -27.35 3.37
CA PRO A 41 -33.94 -27.27 4.62
C PRO A 41 -33.22 -27.75 5.89
N VAL A 42 -33.57 -27.09 7.00
CA VAL A 42 -33.88 -27.64 8.34
C VAL A 42 -32.91 -28.67 8.93
N THR A 43 -32.18 -28.21 9.95
CA THR A 43 -31.51 -29.05 10.95
C THR A 43 -32.54 -29.80 11.80
N THR A 44 -32.77 -31.07 11.52
CA THR A 44 -33.31 -32.03 12.49
C THR A 44 -32.16 -32.84 13.08
N ALA A 45 -32.10 -32.86 14.41
CA ALA A 45 -31.19 -33.70 15.18
C ALA A 45 -31.27 -35.17 14.70
N ALA A 46 -30.15 -35.71 14.26
CA ALA A 46 -29.99 -37.13 13.98
C ALA A 46 -28.81 -37.66 14.77
N SER A 47 -29.10 -38.71 15.53
CA SER A 47 -28.26 -39.44 16.44
C SER A 47 -26.86 -39.74 15.89
N ILE A 48 -25.84 -39.53 16.73
CA ILE A 48 -24.53 -40.17 16.61
C ILE A 48 -24.71 -41.70 16.66
N ALA A 49 -24.93 -42.32 15.50
CA ALA A 49 -24.67 -43.74 15.34
C ALA A 49 -23.15 -43.91 15.27
N SER A 50 -22.55 -44.32 16.38
CA SER A 50 -21.20 -44.85 16.43
C SER A 50 -21.13 -46.08 15.52
N VAL A 51 -20.70 -45.91 14.28
CA VAL A 51 -20.19 -47.02 13.48
C VAL A 51 -18.82 -47.35 14.04
N ALA A 52 -18.79 -48.28 14.99
CA ALA A 52 -17.58 -48.99 15.32
C ALA A 52 -17.16 -49.76 14.05
N ALA A 53 -16.24 -49.17 13.27
CA ALA A 53 -15.46 -49.96 12.33
C ALA A 53 -14.74 -51.03 13.16
N PRO A 54 -14.76 -52.31 12.77
CA PRO A 54 -13.88 -53.27 13.40
C PRO A 54 -12.47 -52.79 13.14
N VAL A 55 -11.77 -52.35 14.18
CA VAL A 55 -10.31 -52.38 14.19
C VAL A 55 -9.98 -53.86 14.10
N ALA A 56 -9.83 -54.35 12.86
CA ALA A 56 -9.06 -55.54 12.62
C ALA A 56 -7.68 -55.20 13.14
N ALA A 57 -7.39 -55.62 14.38
CA ALA A 57 -6.03 -55.68 14.87
C ALA A 57 -5.28 -56.50 13.84
N ALA A 58 -4.52 -55.81 12.97
CA ALA A 58 -3.52 -56.46 12.15
C ALA A 58 -2.59 -57.13 13.16
N LEU A 59 -2.79 -58.43 13.34
CA LEU A 59 -1.81 -59.28 14.00
C LEU A 59 -0.47 -58.94 13.34
N PRO A 60 0.60 -58.68 14.11
CA PRO A 60 1.91 -58.49 13.52
C PRO A 60 2.14 -59.66 12.59
N ALA A 61 2.40 -59.37 11.31
CA ALA A 61 2.74 -60.40 10.34
C ALA A 61 3.85 -61.23 10.97
N ALA A 62 3.67 -62.56 11.00
CA ALA A 62 4.70 -63.46 11.49
C ALA A 62 6.03 -63.08 10.81
N PRO A 63 7.16 -63.00 11.55
CA PRO A 63 8.44 -62.66 10.95
C PRO A 63 8.66 -63.60 9.76
N GLN A 64 8.77 -63.01 8.57
CA GLN A 64 9.06 -63.78 7.37
C GLN A 64 10.40 -64.48 7.59
N PRO A 65 10.59 -65.73 7.16
CA PRO A 65 11.91 -66.33 7.21
C PRO A 65 12.86 -65.44 6.40
N VAL A 66 13.94 -64.98 7.02
CA VAL A 66 14.99 -64.23 6.32
C VAL A 66 15.60 -65.20 5.30
N THR A 67 15.31 -64.95 4.03
CA THR A 67 15.82 -65.73 2.89
C THR A 67 16.94 -64.96 2.21
N LEU A 68 17.75 -65.68 1.42
CA LEU A 68 18.76 -65.05 0.58
C LEU A 68 18.12 -64.00 -0.34
N ASP A 69 16.99 -64.35 -0.97
CA ASP A 69 16.26 -63.49 -1.90
C ASP A 69 15.73 -62.20 -1.25
N SER A 70 15.26 -62.27 0.00
CA SER A 70 14.83 -61.07 0.73
C SER A 70 15.98 -60.14 1.08
N ILE A 71 17.16 -60.69 1.44
CA ILE A 71 18.35 -59.89 1.75
C ILE A 71 18.85 -59.18 0.48
N THR A 72 18.88 -59.87 -0.66
CA THR A 72 19.30 -59.29 -1.94
C THR A 72 18.31 -58.23 -2.42
N ALA A 73 17.00 -58.49 -2.30
CA ALA A 73 15.98 -57.52 -2.68
C ALA A 73 16.03 -56.24 -1.82
N GLU A 74 16.32 -56.37 -0.53
CA GLU A 74 16.46 -55.23 0.37
C GLU A 74 17.72 -54.42 0.06
N ALA A 75 18.85 -55.08 -0.24
CA ALA A 75 20.06 -54.39 -0.70
C ALA A 75 19.85 -53.65 -2.03
N GLU A 76 19.16 -54.25 -2.99
CA GLU A 76 18.81 -53.61 -4.27
C GLU A 76 17.91 -52.38 -4.07
N ALA A 77 16.95 -52.46 -3.14
CA ALA A 77 16.08 -51.34 -2.77
C ALA A 77 16.90 -50.19 -2.17
N SER A 78 17.79 -50.46 -1.19
CA SER A 78 18.65 -49.43 -0.60
C SER A 78 19.51 -48.71 -1.64
N VAL A 79 20.03 -49.43 -2.66
CA VAL A 79 20.80 -48.82 -3.75
C VAL A 79 19.93 -47.96 -4.66
N ALA A 80 18.70 -48.40 -4.94
CA ALA A 80 17.75 -47.63 -5.74
C ALA A 80 17.40 -46.31 -5.04
N ASP A 81 17.15 -46.35 -3.74
CA ASP A 81 16.86 -45.18 -2.90
C ASP A 81 18.06 -44.24 -2.80
N ALA A 82 19.27 -44.77 -2.58
CA ALA A 82 20.51 -43.99 -2.58
C ALA A 82 20.72 -43.24 -3.91
N ARG A 83 20.47 -43.89 -5.05
CA ARG A 83 20.56 -43.25 -6.37
C ARG A 83 19.47 -42.19 -6.57
N ALA A 84 18.30 -42.34 -5.96
CA ALA A 84 17.27 -41.30 -5.96
C ALA A 84 17.73 -40.08 -5.16
N ALA A 85 18.20 -40.28 -3.93
CA ALA A 85 18.72 -39.21 -3.08
C ALA A 85 19.87 -38.42 -3.74
N LEU A 86 20.77 -39.09 -4.49
CA LEU A 86 21.82 -38.41 -5.26
C LEU A 86 21.26 -37.50 -6.39
N ARG A 87 20.17 -37.92 -7.05
CA ARG A 87 19.51 -37.09 -8.08
C ARG A 87 18.80 -35.90 -7.47
N ASP A 88 18.12 -36.12 -6.34
CA ASP A 88 17.38 -35.08 -5.62
C ASP A 88 18.34 -34.03 -5.06
N ALA A 89 19.48 -34.46 -4.49
CA ALA A 89 20.54 -33.57 -4.07
C ALA A 89 21.08 -32.71 -5.22
N ALA A 90 21.34 -33.31 -6.39
CA ALA A 90 21.79 -32.56 -7.56
C ALA A 90 20.72 -31.58 -8.08
N ALA A 91 19.44 -31.96 -8.03
CA ALA A 91 18.32 -31.11 -8.46
C ALA A 91 18.22 -29.86 -7.57
N VAL A 92 18.16 -30.03 -6.25
CA VAL A 92 18.04 -28.91 -5.30
C VAL A 92 19.27 -27.99 -5.37
N THR A 93 20.49 -28.54 -5.43
CA THR A 93 21.69 -27.70 -5.62
C THR A 93 21.63 -26.91 -6.94
N GLY A 94 21.09 -27.50 -8.02
CA GLY A 94 20.87 -26.81 -9.29
C GLY A 94 19.86 -25.66 -9.20
N GLU A 95 18.75 -25.88 -8.48
CA GLU A 95 17.72 -24.86 -8.23
C GLU A 95 18.26 -23.71 -7.39
N VAL A 96 19.00 -23.99 -6.32
CA VAL A 96 19.65 -22.98 -5.49
C VAL A 96 20.60 -22.12 -6.32
N ASN A 97 21.47 -22.75 -7.12
CA ASN A 97 22.40 -22.03 -8.00
C ASN A 97 21.68 -21.15 -9.03
N THR A 98 20.57 -21.63 -9.59
CA THR A 98 19.78 -20.88 -10.57
C THR A 98 19.04 -19.72 -9.92
N SER A 99 18.57 -19.89 -8.68
CA SER A 99 17.86 -18.84 -7.93
C SER A 99 18.76 -17.64 -7.62
N GLY A 100 20.06 -17.87 -7.43
CA GLY A 100 21.03 -16.87 -6.99
C GLY A 100 20.73 -16.27 -5.62
N LEU A 101 19.91 -16.96 -4.81
CA LEU A 101 19.47 -16.50 -3.50
C LEU A 101 20.47 -16.85 -2.41
N ASP A 102 20.68 -15.92 -1.49
CA ASP A 102 21.40 -16.18 -0.25
C ASP A 102 20.47 -16.89 0.74
N LEU A 103 20.82 -18.14 1.07
CA LEU A 103 20.07 -19.00 1.99
C LEU A 103 20.55 -18.91 3.44
N GLY A 104 21.48 -18.00 3.74
CA GLY A 104 22.01 -17.80 5.10
C GLY A 104 22.78 -19.00 5.62
N THR A 105 23.49 -19.70 4.74
CA THR A 105 24.33 -20.87 5.06
C THR A 105 25.75 -20.63 4.54
N GLU A 106 26.73 -21.29 5.16
CA GLU A 106 28.12 -21.24 4.68
C GLU A 106 28.32 -22.06 3.40
N SER A 107 27.48 -23.08 3.16
CA SER A 107 27.51 -23.91 1.96
C SER A 107 26.11 -24.39 1.59
N THR A 108 25.79 -24.29 0.30
CA THR A 108 24.58 -24.84 -0.33
C THR A 108 24.85 -26.14 -1.07
N ASP A 109 26.10 -26.63 -1.00
CA ASP A 109 26.48 -27.93 -1.53
C ASP A 109 26.07 -29.04 -0.56
N ILE A 110 25.40 -30.06 -1.08
CA ILE A 110 25.05 -31.26 -0.33
C ILE A 110 26.20 -32.25 -0.49
N ASP A 111 26.90 -32.53 0.60
CA ASP A 111 27.93 -33.56 0.60
C ASP A 111 27.28 -34.95 0.46
N VAL A 112 27.74 -35.68 -0.56
CA VAL A 112 27.27 -37.02 -0.93
C VAL A 112 28.44 -38.00 -1.10
N ALA A 113 29.65 -37.61 -0.66
CA ALA A 113 30.85 -38.42 -0.83
C ALA A 113 30.71 -39.77 -0.10
N ASP A 114 30.23 -39.76 1.14
CA ASP A 114 30.04 -40.96 1.97
C ASP A 114 28.99 -41.91 1.36
N LEU A 115 27.88 -41.36 0.84
CA LEU A 115 26.85 -42.15 0.14
C LEU A 115 27.39 -42.80 -1.14
N ARG A 116 28.20 -42.08 -1.93
CA ARG A 116 28.84 -42.66 -3.14
C ARG A 116 29.83 -43.76 -2.78
N GLU A 117 30.63 -43.55 -1.73
CA GLU A 117 31.59 -44.54 -1.25
C GLU A 117 30.87 -45.82 -0.77
N ALA A 118 29.76 -45.69 -0.04
CA ALA A 118 28.95 -46.83 0.39
C ALA A 118 28.38 -47.64 -0.79
N ILE A 119 27.93 -46.96 -1.86
CA ILE A 119 27.50 -47.62 -3.11
C ILE A 119 28.68 -48.31 -3.80
N HIS A 120 29.85 -47.66 -3.90
CA HIS A 120 31.04 -48.24 -4.53
C HIS A 120 31.55 -49.47 -3.80
N ARG A 121 31.49 -49.47 -2.46
CA ARG A 121 31.88 -50.63 -1.64
C ARG A 121 31.01 -51.87 -1.92
N LEU A 122 29.75 -51.68 -2.35
CA LEU A 122 28.89 -52.78 -2.78
C LEU A 122 29.26 -53.29 -4.19
N ASP A 123 29.69 -52.40 -5.09
CA ASP A 123 30.11 -52.70 -6.47
C ASP A 123 31.45 -53.45 -6.52
N ASP A 124 32.43 -53.03 -5.71
CA ASP A 124 33.78 -53.64 -5.63
C ASP A 124 33.79 -55.06 -5.03
N LEU A 125 32.66 -55.54 -4.53
CA LEU A 125 32.52 -56.85 -3.89
C LEU A 125 31.93 -57.90 -4.84
N ASP A 126 32.65 -58.20 -5.92
CA ASP A 126 32.31 -59.21 -6.95
C ASP A 126 32.01 -60.62 -6.40
N VAL A 127 32.39 -60.94 -5.15
CA VAL A 127 32.10 -62.24 -4.48
C VAL A 127 31.83 -62.03 -2.99
N LEU A 128 30.59 -61.70 -2.63
CA LEU A 128 30.19 -61.50 -1.24
C LEU A 128 30.03 -62.81 -0.45
N PRO A 129 30.59 -62.93 0.77
CA PRO A 129 29.93 -63.72 1.80
C PRO A 129 28.59 -63.04 2.07
N VAL A 130 27.48 -63.67 1.66
CA VAL A 130 26.10 -63.15 1.78
C VAL A 130 25.75 -62.61 3.18
N LEU A 131 26.51 -63.01 4.19
CA LEU A 131 26.43 -62.54 5.57
C LEU A 131 26.74 -61.03 5.77
N LEU A 132 27.40 -60.36 4.82
CA LEU A 132 27.75 -58.93 4.93
C LEU A 132 26.76 -57.98 4.22
N LEU A 133 25.91 -58.49 3.33
CA LEU A 133 24.91 -57.68 2.60
C LEU A 133 24.01 -56.85 3.53
N PRO A 134 23.47 -57.41 4.63
CA PRO A 134 22.60 -56.63 5.52
C PRO A 134 23.32 -55.43 6.15
N GLN A 135 24.60 -55.58 6.51
CA GLN A 135 25.37 -54.51 7.13
C GLN A 135 25.66 -53.35 6.16
N ILE A 136 25.98 -53.67 4.90
CA ILE A 136 26.23 -52.64 3.87
C ILE A 136 24.91 -51.95 3.47
N ALA A 137 23.81 -52.71 3.37
CA ALA A 137 22.49 -52.14 3.08
C ALA A 137 22.04 -51.16 4.18
N GLU A 138 22.34 -51.46 5.45
CA GLU A 138 22.09 -50.55 6.59
C GLU A 138 22.98 -49.29 6.54
N GLU A 139 24.26 -49.42 6.16
CA GLU A 139 25.16 -48.27 5.95
C GLU A 139 24.65 -47.35 4.83
N ILE A 140 24.26 -47.93 3.68
CA ILE A 140 23.68 -47.17 2.55
C ILE A 140 22.38 -46.48 2.98
N ALA A 141 21.51 -47.15 3.72
CA ALA A 141 20.25 -46.57 4.20
C ALA A 141 20.52 -45.38 5.13
N ALA A 142 21.46 -45.51 6.07
CA ALA A 142 21.82 -44.43 6.98
C ALA A 142 22.39 -43.19 6.26
N GLU A 143 23.27 -43.39 5.28
CA GLU A 143 23.80 -42.28 4.46
C GLU A 143 22.73 -41.67 3.54
N THR A 144 21.79 -42.49 3.03
CA THR A 144 20.64 -42.02 2.24
C THR A 144 19.72 -41.13 3.07
N ASP A 145 19.45 -41.51 4.31
CA ASP A 145 18.66 -40.70 5.25
C ASP A 145 19.38 -39.38 5.58
N ALA A 146 20.70 -39.41 5.76
CA ALA A 146 21.49 -38.21 6.01
C ALA A 146 21.49 -37.24 4.82
N VAL A 147 21.62 -37.74 3.59
CA VAL A 147 21.51 -36.92 2.38
C VAL A 147 20.09 -36.38 2.21
N SER A 148 19.06 -37.21 2.38
CA SER A 148 17.65 -36.80 2.26
C SER A 148 17.30 -35.69 3.27
N ALA A 149 17.75 -35.81 4.52
CA ALA A 149 17.57 -34.75 5.51
C ALA A 149 18.26 -33.42 5.13
N ARG A 150 19.42 -33.47 4.45
CA ARG A 150 20.09 -32.27 3.93
C ARG A 150 19.33 -31.66 2.74
N VAL A 151 18.78 -32.50 1.86
CA VAL A 151 17.93 -32.09 0.73
C VAL A 151 16.69 -31.36 1.25
N ASP A 152 15.98 -31.95 2.21
CA ASP A 152 14.77 -31.35 2.80
C ASP A 152 15.09 -29.99 3.45
N ALA A 153 16.16 -29.95 4.27
CA ALA A 153 16.57 -28.71 4.93
C ALA A 153 16.99 -27.60 3.94
N LEU A 154 17.57 -27.96 2.80
CA LEU A 154 17.96 -26.98 1.78
C LEU A 154 16.74 -26.50 0.97
N THR A 155 15.82 -27.40 0.65
CA THR A 155 14.56 -27.09 -0.03
C THR A 155 13.72 -26.12 0.80
N GLU A 156 13.53 -26.40 2.10
CA GLU A 156 12.79 -25.50 3.00
C GLU A 156 13.40 -24.09 3.07
N ARG A 157 14.74 -24.00 3.04
CA ARG A 157 15.44 -22.70 3.01
C ARG A 157 15.25 -21.98 1.68
N LEU A 158 15.30 -22.71 0.57
CA LEU A 158 15.08 -22.15 -0.76
C LEU A 158 13.66 -21.59 -0.87
N ASP A 159 12.65 -22.35 -0.45
CA ASP A 159 11.25 -21.92 -0.44
C ASP A 159 11.07 -20.67 0.43
N ALA A 160 11.62 -20.68 1.64
CA ALA A 160 11.56 -19.51 2.53
C ALA A 160 12.24 -18.27 1.92
N ALA A 161 13.35 -18.46 1.20
CA ALA A 161 14.07 -17.37 0.54
C ALA A 161 13.29 -16.82 -0.67
N LEU A 162 12.64 -17.69 -1.45
CA LEU A 162 11.79 -17.30 -2.57
C LEU A 162 10.56 -16.52 -2.11
N GLU A 163 9.88 -17.00 -1.05
CA GLU A 163 8.75 -16.30 -0.44
C GLU A 163 9.16 -14.94 0.11
N LYS A 164 10.31 -14.87 0.78
CA LYS A 164 10.87 -13.60 1.27
C LYS A 164 11.15 -12.63 0.12
N LYS A 165 11.79 -13.09 -0.96
CA LYS A 165 12.07 -12.27 -2.15
C LYS A 165 10.77 -11.75 -2.77
N ALA A 166 9.78 -12.62 -2.96
CA ALA A 166 8.48 -12.24 -3.51
C ALA A 166 7.77 -11.19 -2.64
N ALA A 167 7.82 -11.35 -1.30
CA ALA A 167 7.26 -10.39 -0.37
C ALA A 167 7.99 -9.02 -0.43
N GLU A 168 9.32 -9.02 -0.51
CA GLU A 168 10.13 -7.80 -0.65
C GLU A 168 9.86 -7.08 -1.98
N GLU A 169 9.77 -7.81 -3.09
CA GLU A 169 9.44 -7.26 -4.41
C GLU A 169 8.01 -6.70 -4.45
N ALA A 170 7.05 -7.41 -3.86
CA ALA A 170 5.67 -6.92 -3.74
C ALA A 170 5.59 -5.66 -2.88
N ALA A 171 6.31 -5.61 -1.75
CA ALA A 171 6.39 -4.44 -0.90
C ALA A 171 7.06 -3.25 -1.61
N ALA A 172 8.14 -3.49 -2.36
CA ALA A 172 8.83 -2.48 -3.14
C ALA A 172 7.93 -1.91 -4.25
N LYS A 173 7.20 -2.77 -4.96
CA LYS A 173 6.22 -2.36 -5.98
C LYS A 173 5.09 -1.53 -5.37
N ALA A 174 4.51 -1.98 -4.25
CA ALA A 174 3.46 -1.24 -3.56
C ALA A 174 3.95 0.14 -3.06
N ALA A 175 5.19 0.21 -2.55
CA ALA A 175 5.80 1.46 -2.14
C ALA A 175 6.02 2.42 -3.33
N ALA A 176 6.49 1.89 -4.47
CA ALA A 176 6.69 2.67 -5.68
C ALA A 176 5.36 3.21 -6.25
N GLU A 177 4.31 2.38 -6.29
CA GLU A 177 2.97 2.78 -6.73
C GLU A 177 2.37 3.86 -5.82
N LYS A 178 2.51 3.71 -4.50
CA LYS A 178 2.08 4.73 -3.54
C LYS A 178 2.82 6.05 -3.74
N ALA A 179 4.14 6.02 -3.87
CA ALA A 179 4.94 7.22 -4.10
C ALA A 179 4.57 7.92 -5.42
N ALA A 180 4.30 7.15 -6.48
CA ALA A 180 3.83 7.69 -7.75
C ALA A 180 2.44 8.36 -7.63
N ALA A 181 1.51 7.73 -6.90
CA ALA A 181 0.19 8.29 -6.66
C ALA A 181 0.24 9.59 -5.83
N GLU A 182 1.07 9.64 -4.78
CA GLU A 182 1.27 10.84 -3.96
C GLU A 182 1.88 11.98 -4.78
N LYS A 183 2.87 11.70 -5.63
CA LYS A 183 3.46 12.68 -6.53
C LYS A 183 2.43 13.22 -7.53
N ALA A 184 1.65 12.35 -8.16
CA ALA A 184 0.61 12.77 -9.11
C ALA A 184 -0.47 13.64 -8.44
N ALA A 185 -0.87 13.30 -7.20
CA ALA A 185 -1.80 14.11 -6.42
C ALA A 185 -1.22 15.50 -6.07
N ALA A 186 0.06 15.56 -5.70
CA ALA A 186 0.75 16.82 -5.41
C ALA A 186 0.86 17.71 -6.66
N GLU A 187 1.22 17.13 -7.82
CA GLU A 187 1.31 17.85 -9.09
C GLU A 187 -0.05 18.39 -9.54
N LYS A 188 -1.12 17.59 -9.41
CA LYS A 188 -2.48 18.04 -9.70
C LYS A 188 -2.88 19.22 -8.82
N LYS A 189 -2.65 19.12 -7.51
CA LYS A 189 -2.95 20.21 -6.57
C LYS A 189 -2.17 21.49 -6.91
N ALA A 190 -0.89 21.36 -7.24
CA ALA A 190 -0.05 22.49 -7.65
C ALA A 190 -0.55 23.13 -8.96
N ALA A 191 -0.98 22.32 -9.93
CA ALA A 191 -1.55 22.81 -11.18
C ALA A 191 -2.88 23.55 -10.96
N GLU A 192 -3.76 23.03 -10.10
CA GLU A 192 -5.03 23.69 -9.73
C GLU A 192 -4.78 25.03 -9.01
N GLU A 193 -3.82 25.08 -8.09
CA GLU A 193 -3.44 26.30 -7.40
C GLU A 193 -2.83 27.34 -8.35
N ALA A 194 -1.95 26.91 -9.26
CA ALA A 194 -1.38 27.76 -10.30
C ALA A 194 -2.46 28.30 -11.24
N ALA A 195 -3.43 27.47 -11.64
CA ALA A 195 -4.55 27.88 -12.48
C ALA A 195 -5.44 28.92 -11.77
N ARG A 196 -5.73 28.71 -10.47
CA ARG A 196 -6.48 29.68 -9.66
C ARG A 196 -5.72 31.00 -9.51
N ALA A 197 -4.41 30.95 -9.27
CA ALA A 197 -3.57 32.14 -9.19
C ALA A 197 -3.53 32.91 -10.52
N ALA A 198 -3.43 32.20 -11.65
CA ALA A 198 -3.48 32.80 -12.98
C ALA A 198 -4.84 33.45 -13.27
N ALA A 199 -5.95 32.79 -12.90
CA ALA A 199 -7.30 33.36 -13.05
C ALA A 199 -7.48 34.63 -12.19
N LEU A 200 -7.01 34.61 -10.94
CA LEU A 200 -7.01 35.78 -10.07
C LEU A 200 -6.17 36.92 -10.67
N ALA A 201 -4.96 36.62 -11.16
CA ALA A 201 -4.09 37.62 -11.79
C ALA A 201 -4.72 38.23 -13.04
N ALA A 202 -5.39 37.42 -13.88
CA ALA A 202 -6.11 37.91 -15.05
C ALA A 202 -7.24 38.87 -14.65
N ALA A 203 -8.04 38.52 -13.63
CA ALA A 203 -9.12 39.36 -13.12
C ALA A 203 -8.61 40.65 -12.44
N ASN A 204 -7.42 40.61 -11.83
CA ASN A 204 -6.78 41.74 -11.14
C ASN A 204 -6.08 42.73 -12.10
N THR A 205 -6.59 42.86 -13.31
CA THR A 205 -6.20 43.91 -14.27
C THR A 205 -7.41 44.77 -14.58
N PRO A 206 -7.26 46.06 -14.96
CA PRO A 206 -8.40 46.89 -15.35
C PRO A 206 -9.28 46.25 -16.44
N ASP A 207 -8.68 45.66 -17.47
CA ASP A 207 -9.42 44.97 -18.54
C ASP A 207 -10.09 43.68 -18.06
N GLY A 208 -9.38 42.85 -17.27
CA GLY A 208 -9.94 41.63 -16.70
C GLY A 208 -11.08 41.91 -15.72
N ALA A 209 -10.95 42.95 -14.91
CA ALA A 209 -11.98 43.44 -14.01
C ALA A 209 -13.23 43.91 -14.79
N ARG A 210 -13.04 44.69 -15.87
CA ARG A 210 -14.14 45.08 -16.78
C ARG A 210 -14.87 43.87 -17.35
N ALA A 211 -14.14 42.91 -17.91
CA ALA A 211 -14.71 41.71 -18.50
C ALA A 211 -15.47 40.87 -17.45
N THR A 212 -14.88 40.72 -16.27
CA THR A 212 -15.49 40.01 -15.13
C THR A 212 -16.78 40.69 -14.68
N ALA A 213 -16.76 42.02 -14.52
CA ALA A 213 -17.94 42.79 -14.15
C ALA A 213 -19.03 42.71 -15.21
N ARG A 214 -18.70 42.74 -16.51
CA ARG A 214 -19.68 42.56 -17.58
C ARG A 214 -20.36 41.20 -17.50
N SER A 215 -19.58 40.15 -17.29
CA SER A 215 -20.12 38.79 -17.14
C SER A 215 -21.06 38.70 -15.95
N ILE A 216 -20.64 39.20 -14.78
CA ILE A 216 -21.45 39.13 -13.55
C ILE A 216 -22.70 40.00 -13.66
N ALA A 217 -22.59 41.22 -14.19
CA ALA A 217 -23.72 42.12 -14.40
C ALA A 217 -24.80 41.47 -15.28
N ALA A 218 -24.39 40.82 -16.37
CA ALA A 218 -25.31 40.11 -17.24
C ALA A 218 -25.91 38.87 -16.58
N SER A 219 -25.09 38.02 -15.94
CA SER A 219 -25.56 36.73 -15.43
C SER A 219 -26.35 36.81 -14.14
N GLU A 220 -26.03 37.76 -13.25
CA GLU A 220 -26.62 37.84 -11.90
C GLU A 220 -27.69 38.94 -11.78
N TYR A 221 -27.62 39.99 -12.60
CA TYR A 221 -28.53 41.13 -12.51
C TYR A 221 -29.36 41.35 -13.77
N GLY A 222 -29.09 40.61 -14.85
CA GLY A 222 -29.73 40.83 -16.16
C GLY A 222 -29.35 42.17 -16.80
N TRP A 223 -28.28 42.82 -16.32
CA TRP A 223 -27.79 44.08 -16.85
C TRP A 223 -26.96 43.82 -18.10
N GLY A 224 -27.57 44.09 -19.27
CA GLY A 224 -26.91 44.01 -20.56
C GLY A 224 -25.96 45.19 -20.84
N ASP A 225 -25.49 45.27 -22.08
CA ASP A 225 -24.45 46.23 -22.49
C ASP A 225 -24.80 47.70 -22.23
N GLY A 226 -26.09 48.07 -22.27
CA GLY A 226 -26.54 49.44 -21.98
C GLY A 226 -26.27 49.86 -20.53
N GLU A 227 -26.64 49.02 -19.57
CA GLU A 227 -26.33 49.26 -18.15
C GLU A 227 -24.82 49.14 -17.89
N PHE A 228 -24.15 48.20 -18.56
CA PHE A 228 -22.71 48.05 -18.43
C PHE A 228 -21.93 49.28 -18.93
N ALA A 229 -22.38 49.98 -19.97
CA ALA A 229 -21.72 51.21 -20.44
C ALA A 229 -21.76 52.33 -19.38
N CYS A 230 -22.85 52.43 -18.62
CA CYS A 230 -22.94 53.34 -17.48
C CYS A 230 -22.03 52.91 -16.33
N LEU A 231 -21.99 51.61 -16.02
CA LEU A 231 -21.07 51.04 -15.02
C LEU A 231 -19.61 51.34 -15.38
N ASP A 232 -19.24 51.18 -16.65
CA ASP A 232 -17.90 51.45 -17.14
C ASP A 232 -17.51 52.90 -16.97
N SER A 233 -18.40 53.83 -17.34
CA SER A 233 -18.18 55.26 -17.12
C SER A 233 -18.01 55.59 -15.63
N LEU A 234 -18.85 55.00 -14.79
CA LEU A 234 -18.84 55.18 -13.34
C LEU A 234 -17.54 54.69 -12.72
N TRP A 235 -17.22 53.40 -12.83
CA TRP A 235 -16.01 52.84 -12.19
C TRP A 235 -14.71 53.29 -12.86
N ASN A 236 -14.76 53.76 -14.11
CA ASN A 236 -13.62 54.43 -14.71
C ASN A 236 -13.35 55.80 -14.04
N LYS A 237 -14.39 56.58 -13.71
CA LYS A 237 -14.26 57.83 -12.93
C LYS A 237 -13.75 57.57 -11.51
N GLU A 238 -14.21 56.49 -10.88
CA GLU A 238 -13.89 56.18 -9.48
C GLU A 238 -12.45 55.71 -9.27
N SER A 239 -11.99 54.76 -10.09
CA SER A 239 -10.74 54.04 -9.84
C SER A 239 -9.95 53.72 -11.10
N ASN A 240 -10.46 54.08 -12.28
CA ASN A 240 -9.96 53.58 -13.56
C ASN A 240 -9.87 52.03 -13.57
N TRP A 241 -10.85 51.38 -12.93
CA TRP A 241 -10.92 49.93 -12.72
C TRP A 241 -9.77 49.31 -11.93
N ASN A 242 -8.98 50.11 -11.19
CA ASN A 242 -7.88 49.61 -10.38
C ASN A 242 -8.38 49.07 -9.04
N TYR A 243 -8.25 47.77 -8.82
CA TYR A 243 -8.62 47.12 -7.55
C TYR A 243 -7.76 47.54 -6.34
N GLN A 244 -6.58 48.10 -6.60
CA GLN A 244 -5.69 48.67 -5.57
C GLN A 244 -5.92 50.18 -5.38
N ALA A 245 -6.91 50.79 -6.04
CA ALA A 245 -7.20 52.19 -5.86
C ALA A 245 -7.47 52.50 -4.39
N TYR A 246 -6.82 53.56 -3.89
CA TYR A 246 -6.97 54.02 -2.52
C TYR A 246 -6.86 55.53 -2.48
N ASN A 247 -7.90 56.19 -1.96
CA ASN A 247 -7.90 57.62 -1.74
C ASN A 247 -7.49 57.92 -0.29
N ALA A 248 -6.28 58.43 -0.08
CA ALA A 248 -5.74 58.70 1.25
C ALA A 248 -6.52 59.77 2.04
N SER A 249 -7.20 60.69 1.36
CA SER A 249 -7.97 61.76 2.02
C SER A 249 -9.31 61.29 2.57
N SER A 250 -9.96 60.31 1.92
CA SER A 250 -11.28 59.82 2.29
C SER A 250 -11.29 58.39 2.84
N GLY A 251 -10.29 57.57 2.52
CA GLY A 251 -10.26 56.13 2.82
C GLY A 251 -11.05 55.27 1.83
N ALA A 252 -11.59 55.86 0.76
CA ALA A 252 -12.31 55.12 -0.28
C ALA A 252 -11.36 54.14 -1.00
N THR A 253 -11.79 52.89 -1.17
CA THR A 253 -10.92 51.78 -1.59
C THR A 253 -11.53 50.93 -2.70
N GLY A 254 -10.68 50.46 -3.61
CA GLY A 254 -10.97 49.47 -4.63
C GLY A 254 -11.73 50.00 -5.84
N ILE A 255 -12.12 49.09 -6.73
CA ILE A 255 -12.85 49.41 -7.97
C ILE A 255 -14.07 50.31 -7.72
N PRO A 256 -14.96 49.98 -6.75
CA PRO A 256 -16.15 50.79 -6.51
C PRO A 256 -15.89 52.00 -5.59
N GLN A 257 -14.65 52.21 -5.13
CA GLN A 257 -14.31 53.26 -4.15
C GLN A 257 -15.17 53.19 -2.86
N SER A 258 -15.29 51.99 -2.28
CA SER A 258 -16.09 51.73 -1.09
C SER A 258 -15.59 52.49 0.15
N LEU A 259 -16.52 53.08 0.93
CA LEU A 259 -16.23 53.81 2.16
C LEU A 259 -17.05 53.29 3.37
N PRO A 260 -16.39 52.72 4.40
CA PRO A 260 -15.01 52.21 4.39
C PRO A 260 -14.87 50.96 3.52
N GLY A 261 -13.67 50.72 2.98
CA GLY A 261 -13.39 49.55 2.14
C GLY A 261 -13.71 48.20 2.77
N SER A 262 -13.67 48.09 4.10
CA SER A 262 -14.02 46.88 4.86
C SER A 262 -15.45 46.38 4.63
N LYS A 263 -16.35 47.22 4.11
CA LYS A 263 -17.69 46.77 3.70
C LYS A 263 -17.64 45.68 2.63
N MET A 264 -16.60 45.67 1.78
CA MET A 264 -16.42 44.63 0.76
C MET A 264 -16.17 43.24 1.33
N ALA A 265 -15.81 43.12 2.62
CA ALA A 265 -15.65 41.84 3.30
C ALA A 265 -16.92 40.99 3.34
N THR A 266 -18.10 41.61 3.17
CA THR A 266 -19.37 40.86 3.07
C THR A 266 -19.50 40.06 1.77
N ALA A 267 -18.75 40.43 0.72
CA ALA A 267 -18.69 39.68 -0.52
C ALA A 267 -17.55 38.63 -0.52
N GLY A 268 -16.54 38.80 0.33
CA GLY A 268 -15.43 37.86 0.47
C GLY A 268 -14.30 38.42 1.34
N ALA A 269 -13.68 37.56 2.16
CA ALA A 269 -12.58 37.96 3.04
C ALA A 269 -11.32 38.42 2.28
N ASP A 270 -11.20 38.08 1.00
CA ASP A 270 -10.08 38.39 0.11
C ASP A 270 -10.27 39.71 -0.68
N TRP A 271 -11.24 40.54 -0.31
CA TRP A 271 -11.59 41.77 -1.04
C TRP A 271 -10.41 42.73 -1.30
N GLN A 272 -9.39 42.73 -0.45
CA GLN A 272 -8.20 43.58 -0.62
C GLN A 272 -7.33 43.14 -1.80
N THR A 273 -7.37 41.86 -2.17
CA THR A 273 -6.48 41.26 -3.17
C THR A 273 -7.23 40.66 -4.35
N ASN A 274 -8.56 40.76 -4.38
CA ASN A 274 -9.40 40.15 -5.41
C ASN A 274 -10.39 41.16 -6.01
N ALA A 275 -10.13 41.58 -7.24
CA ALA A 275 -10.99 42.47 -8.02
C ALA A 275 -12.42 41.91 -8.18
N THR A 276 -12.57 40.60 -8.35
CA THR A 276 -13.88 39.94 -8.48
C THR A 276 -14.72 40.13 -7.22
N THR A 277 -14.11 40.01 -6.05
CA THR A 277 -14.79 40.24 -4.76
C THR A 277 -15.26 41.70 -4.65
N GLN A 278 -14.42 42.65 -5.05
CA GLN A 278 -14.79 44.07 -5.07
C GLN A 278 -15.94 44.36 -6.05
N ILE A 279 -15.89 43.77 -7.24
CA ILE A 279 -16.93 43.87 -8.28
C ILE A 279 -18.26 43.33 -7.74
N ARG A 280 -18.28 42.14 -7.14
CA ARG A 280 -19.50 41.53 -6.58
C ARG A 280 -20.15 42.43 -5.54
N TRP A 281 -19.33 42.97 -4.63
CA TRP A 281 -19.82 43.92 -3.64
C TRP A 281 -20.37 45.19 -4.30
N GLY A 282 -19.63 45.77 -5.24
CA GLY A 282 -20.01 47.01 -5.92
C GLY A 282 -21.30 46.88 -6.74
N LEU A 283 -21.47 45.79 -7.50
CA LEU A 283 -22.71 45.52 -8.24
C LEU A 283 -23.89 45.33 -7.30
N GLY A 284 -23.69 44.60 -6.19
CA GLY A 284 -24.73 44.43 -5.16
C GLY A 284 -25.12 45.75 -4.50
N TYR A 285 -24.16 46.61 -4.23
CA TYR A 285 -24.41 47.95 -3.70
C TYR A 285 -25.19 48.81 -4.70
N ILE A 286 -24.80 48.83 -5.98
CA ILE A 286 -25.52 49.56 -7.04
C ILE A 286 -26.96 49.08 -7.13
N ALA A 287 -27.19 47.77 -7.13
CA ALA A 287 -28.53 47.20 -7.17
C ALA A 287 -29.39 47.65 -5.97
N ALA A 288 -28.81 47.65 -4.77
CA ALA A 288 -29.53 47.99 -3.54
C ALA A 288 -29.80 49.50 -3.38
N ALA A 289 -28.84 50.35 -3.74
CA ALA A 289 -28.92 51.79 -3.50
C ALA A 289 -29.53 52.57 -4.68
N TYR A 290 -29.31 52.12 -5.91
CA TYR A 290 -29.67 52.84 -7.13
C TYR A 290 -30.59 52.05 -8.06
N GLY A 291 -30.74 50.74 -7.84
CA GLY A 291 -31.51 49.85 -8.72
C GLY A 291 -30.78 49.45 -10.01
N SER A 292 -30.05 50.37 -10.66
CA SER A 292 -29.27 50.09 -11.87
C SER A 292 -28.00 50.93 -12.01
N PRO A 293 -26.98 50.44 -12.75
CA PRO A 293 -25.77 51.20 -13.05
C PRO A 293 -26.00 52.56 -13.70
N CYS A 294 -26.95 52.69 -14.63
CA CYS A 294 -27.26 53.98 -15.25
C CYS A 294 -27.88 54.97 -14.25
N SER A 295 -28.68 54.49 -13.31
CA SER A 295 -29.22 55.32 -12.23
C SER A 295 -28.10 55.80 -11.30
N ALA A 296 -27.16 54.93 -10.95
CA ALA A 296 -25.98 55.28 -10.16
C ALA A 296 -25.08 56.29 -10.89
N TRP A 297 -24.83 56.09 -12.19
CA TRP A 297 -24.02 57.01 -12.99
C TRP A 297 -24.65 58.40 -13.11
N SER A 298 -25.96 58.47 -13.37
CA SER A 298 -26.68 59.74 -13.41
C SER A 298 -26.58 60.49 -12.08
N HIS A 299 -26.61 59.78 -10.94
CA HIS A 299 -26.39 60.38 -9.64
C HIS A 299 -24.95 60.89 -9.49
N SER A 300 -23.94 60.08 -9.82
CA SER A 300 -22.52 60.45 -9.75
C SER A 300 -22.17 61.70 -10.58
N VAL A 301 -22.78 61.86 -11.75
CA VAL A 301 -22.58 63.05 -12.58
C VAL A 301 -23.19 64.30 -11.93
N ALA A 302 -24.32 64.16 -11.23
CA ALA A 302 -25.03 65.28 -10.61
C ALA A 302 -24.43 65.72 -9.26
N THR A 303 -24.00 64.78 -8.43
CA THR A 303 -23.59 65.04 -7.04
C THR A 303 -22.11 64.79 -6.78
N ASN A 304 -21.40 64.24 -7.76
CA ASN A 304 -20.00 63.85 -7.69
C ASN A 304 -19.69 62.71 -6.70
N TRP A 305 -20.71 61.97 -6.25
CA TRP A 305 -20.59 60.74 -5.47
C TRP A 305 -21.69 59.75 -5.87
N TYR A 306 -21.50 58.47 -5.54
CA TYR A 306 -22.50 57.41 -5.65
C TYR A 306 -22.25 56.37 -4.55
#